data_AF-A0AA39FTD6-F1
#
_entry.id   AF-A0AA39FTD6-F1
#
_cell.length_a   1.000
_cell.length_b   1.000
_cell.length_c   1.000
_cell.angle_alpha   90.00
_cell.angle_beta   90.00
_cell.angle_gamma   90.00
#
_symmetry.space_group_name_H-M   'P 1'
#
loop_
_entity.id
_entity.type
_entity.pdbx_description
1 polymer ?
#
loop_
_entity_poly.entity_id
_entity_poly.type
_entity_poly.pdbx_seq_one_letter_code
_entity_poly.pdbx_strand_id
1 'polypeptide(L)'
;MEKLVTISMLLVIGFILPLESYRILGVFPFHSRSHQMLFDGIAKGLARKGHQVDFITFNPMKKPVPNYKVVVNLQNMTESLVNKWDVTFANQLGSDTLPTAATICGNYLCEYLAMPEMQEFIKNPPKDPPYDLVIVEIK
;
A
#
# COMPACT_ATOMS: atom_id res chain seq x y z
N MET A 1 46.39 -15.85 -14.77
CA MET A 1 46.36 -14.63 -13.95
C MET A 1 45.38 -13.62 -14.53
N GLU A 2 45.53 -13.24 -15.80
CA GLU A 2 44.64 -12.27 -16.49
C GLU A 2 43.16 -12.65 -16.44
N LYS A 3 42.79 -13.89 -16.77
CA LYS A 3 41.39 -14.37 -16.69
C LYS A 3 40.78 -14.24 -15.29
N LEU A 4 41.59 -14.39 -14.24
CA LEU A 4 41.13 -14.27 -12.84
C LEU A 4 40.88 -12.80 -12.47
N VAL A 5 41.73 -11.90 -12.95
CA VAL A 5 41.57 -10.44 -12.80
C VAL A 5 40.31 -9.98 -13.53
N THR A 6 40.07 -10.46 -14.75
CA THR A 6 38.86 -10.11 -15.52
C THR A 6 37.58 -10.61 -14.85
N ILE A 7 37.55 -11.84 -14.32
CA ILE A 7 36.39 -12.38 -13.59
C ILE A 7 36.13 -11.57 -12.31
N SER A 8 37.19 -11.24 -11.57
CA SER A 8 37.09 -10.42 -10.36
C SER A 8 36.52 -9.03 -10.68
N MET A 9 36.98 -8.41 -11.77
CA MET A 9 36.51 -7.10 -12.21
C MET A 9 35.02 -7.11 -12.63
N LEU A 10 34.57 -8.16 -13.33
CA LEU A 10 33.16 -8.34 -13.70
C LEU A 10 32.25 -8.55 -12.47
N LEU A 11 32.70 -9.30 -11.47
CA LEU A 11 31.96 -9.48 -10.22
C LEU A 11 31.83 -8.18 -9.44
N VAL A 12 32.91 -7.40 -9.34
CA VAL A 12 32.90 -6.09 -8.67
C VAL A 12 31.96 -5.13 -9.39
N ILE A 13 31.99 -5.06 -10.72
CA ILE A 13 31.07 -4.23 -11.51
C ILE A 13 29.60 -4.66 -11.27
N GLY A 14 29.32 -5.96 -11.30
CA GLY A 14 27.98 -6.49 -11.05
C GLY A 14 27.42 -6.17 -9.65
N PHE A 15 28.29 -6.03 -8.64
CA PHE A 15 27.91 -5.60 -7.28
C PHE A 15 27.73 -4.08 -7.14
N ILE A 16 28.34 -3.28 -8.02
CA ILE A 16 28.27 -1.81 -7.97
C ILE A 16 27.11 -1.29 -8.82
N LEU A 17 26.56 -2.09 -9.74
CA LEU A 17 25.37 -1.68 -10.50
C LEU A 17 24.24 -1.34 -9.52
N PRO A 18 23.63 -0.14 -9.61
CA PRO A 18 22.52 0.22 -8.77
C PRO A 18 21.38 -0.78 -9.00
N LEU A 19 21.06 -1.57 -7.98
CA LEU A 19 19.76 -2.23 -7.93
C LEU A 19 18.72 -1.11 -7.80
N GLU A 20 18.06 -0.78 -8.90
CA GLU A 20 16.98 0.21 -8.98
C GLU A 20 15.92 -0.09 -7.91
N SER A 21 16.03 0.61 -6.78
CA SER A 21 15.12 0.49 -5.64
C SER A 21 14.17 1.68 -5.66
N TYR A 22 13.05 1.51 -6.35
CA TYR A 22 11.97 2.48 -6.33
C TYR A 22 11.40 2.68 -4.92
N ARG A 23 10.98 3.92 -4.65
CA ARG A 23 10.12 4.26 -3.53
C ARG A 23 8.67 4.31 -4.00
N ILE A 24 7.86 3.41 -3.48
CA ILE A 24 6.49 3.17 -3.95
C ILE A 24 5.52 3.54 -2.83
N LEU A 25 4.50 4.35 -3.15
CA LEU A 25 3.39 4.64 -2.24
C LEU A 25 2.18 3.78 -2.61
N GLY A 26 1.68 3.01 -1.64
CA GLY A 26 0.45 2.26 -1.72
C GLY A 26 -0.69 2.95 -0.97
N VAL A 27 -1.78 3.29 -1.65
CA VAL A 27 -2.95 3.96 -1.06
C VAL A 27 -4.17 3.03 -1.15
N PHE A 28 -4.59 2.52 0.01
CA PHE A 28 -5.63 1.49 0.12
C PHE A 28 -6.68 1.89 1.15
N PRO A 29 -7.69 2.66 0.73
CA PRO A 29 -8.68 3.23 1.64
C PRO A 29 -9.84 2.26 1.95
N PHE A 30 -9.98 1.13 1.25
CA PHE A 30 -11.13 0.25 1.48
C PHE A 30 -10.88 -0.77 2.60
N HIS A 31 -11.61 -0.62 3.71
CA HIS A 31 -11.43 -1.43 4.91
C HIS A 31 -12.08 -2.83 4.79
N SER A 32 -11.52 -3.70 3.95
CA SER A 32 -11.96 -5.10 3.83
C SER A 32 -10.80 -6.10 3.73
N ARG A 33 -11.06 -7.34 4.19
CA ARG A 33 -10.03 -8.37 4.33
C ARG A 33 -9.46 -8.86 2.99
N SER A 34 -10.32 -9.06 1.98
CA SER A 34 -9.89 -9.53 0.67
C SER A 34 -8.98 -8.52 -0.03
N HIS A 35 -9.35 -7.23 0.04
CA HIS A 35 -8.55 -6.15 -0.51
C HIS A 35 -7.21 -6.03 0.23
N GLN A 36 -7.21 -6.10 1.56
CA GLN A 36 -5.96 -6.13 2.33
C GLN A 36 -5.05 -7.30 1.91
N MET A 37 -5.58 -8.51 1.74
CA MET A 37 -4.77 -9.67 1.37
C MET A 37 -4.08 -9.51 0.01
N LEU A 38 -4.75 -8.90 -0.97
CA LEU A 38 -4.18 -8.59 -2.27
C LEU A 38 -2.98 -7.64 -2.12
N PHE A 39 -3.17 -6.53 -1.41
CA PHE A 39 -2.15 -5.50 -1.29
C PHE A 39 -0.98 -5.93 -0.40
N ASP A 40 -1.22 -6.71 0.66
CA ASP A 40 -0.16 -7.35 1.43
C ASP A 40 0.72 -8.25 0.54
N GLY A 41 0.12 -8.96 -0.42
CA GLY A 41 0.83 -9.77 -1.39
C GLY A 41 1.73 -8.92 -2.29
N ILE A 42 1.19 -7.83 -2.84
CA ILE A 42 1.92 -6.87 -3.69
C ILE A 42 3.07 -6.23 -2.90
N ALA A 43 2.80 -5.72 -1.69
CA ALA A 43 3.77 -5.09 -0.81
C ALA A 43 4.95 -6.02 -0.53
N LYS A 44 4.67 -7.26 -0.12
CA LYS A 44 5.70 -8.27 0.17
C LYS A 44 6.50 -8.61 -1.07
N GLY A 45 5.86 -8.72 -2.23
CA GLY A 45 6.53 -8.99 -3.50
C GLY A 45 7.52 -7.88 -3.88
N LEU A 46 7.08 -6.63 -3.80
CA LEU A 46 7.89 -5.44 -4.11
C LEU A 46 9.04 -5.26 -3.10
N ALA A 47 8.73 -5.35 -1.81
CA ALA A 47 9.72 -5.24 -0.74
C ALA A 47 10.81 -6.33 -0.85
N ARG A 48 10.43 -7.58 -1.17
CA ARG A 48 11.39 -8.68 -1.40
C ARG A 48 12.30 -8.46 -2.61
N LYS A 49 11.88 -7.65 -3.59
CA LYS A 49 12.71 -7.25 -4.73
C LYS A 49 13.61 -6.06 -4.43
N GLY A 50 13.58 -5.53 -3.20
CA GLY A 50 14.44 -4.46 -2.76
C GLY A 50 13.82 -3.07 -2.82
N HIS A 51 12.57 -2.92 -3.28
CA HIS A 51 11.87 -1.62 -3.30
C HIS A 51 11.44 -1.18 -1.89
N GLN A 52 11.44 0.13 -1.64
CA GLN A 52 10.80 0.71 -0.47
C GLN A 52 9.31 0.86 -0.76
N VAL A 53 8.45 0.34 0.11
CA VAL A 53 7.01 0.38 -0.06
C VAL A 53 6.37 1.00 1.17
N ASP A 54 5.86 2.21 0.98
CA ASP A 54 5.17 3.00 2.00
C ASP A 54 3.66 2.84 1.80
N PHE A 55 2.91 2.67 2.88
CA PHE A 55 1.48 2.34 2.85
C PHE A 55 0.64 3.31 3.66
N ILE A 56 -0.51 3.68 3.07
CA ILE A 56 -1.67 4.25 3.75
C ILE A 56 -2.70 3.13 3.84
N THR A 57 -3.05 2.69 5.06
CA THR A 57 -3.90 1.49 5.24
C THR A 57 -4.68 1.48 6.56
N PHE A 58 -5.84 0.83 6.56
CA PHE A 58 -6.63 0.49 7.76
C PHE A 58 -6.08 -0.69 8.55
N ASN A 59 -5.27 -1.51 7.90
CA ASN A 59 -4.81 -2.76 8.49
C ASN A 59 -3.32 -2.95 8.21
N PRO A 60 -2.46 -2.37 9.08
CA PRO A 60 -1.04 -2.67 9.06
C PRO A 60 -0.76 -4.17 9.12
N MET A 61 0.29 -4.62 8.43
CA MET A 61 0.74 -6.00 8.51
C MET A 61 1.15 -6.37 9.94
N LYS A 62 0.58 -7.45 10.48
CA LYS A 62 0.94 -7.97 11.82
C LYS A 62 2.42 -8.37 11.93
N LYS A 63 3.01 -8.81 10.82
CA LYS A 63 4.42 -9.19 10.69
C LYS A 63 5.00 -8.47 9.48
N PRO A 64 5.46 -7.22 9.64
CA PRO A 64 6.00 -6.43 8.54
C PRO A 64 7.30 -7.06 8.03
N VAL A 65 7.54 -6.88 6.73
CA VAL A 65 8.79 -7.26 6.06
C VAL A 65 9.74 -6.07 6.01
N PRO A 66 11.07 -6.27 5.80
CA PRO A 66 11.97 -5.17 5.51
C PRO A 66 11.46 -4.31 4.35
N ASN A 67 11.78 -3.02 4.35
CA ASN A 67 11.38 -2.05 3.33
C ASN A 67 9.85 -1.86 3.17
N TYR A 68 9.07 -2.26 4.17
CA TYR A 68 7.65 -1.91 4.29
C TYR A 68 7.44 -0.93 5.44
N LYS A 69 6.75 0.17 5.18
CA LYS A 69 6.42 1.18 6.19
C LYS A 69 4.97 1.60 6.08
N VAL A 70 4.28 1.78 7.20
CA VAL A 70 2.99 2.47 7.22
C VAL A 70 3.26 3.95 7.47
N VAL A 71 2.87 4.80 6.53
CA VAL A 71 3.09 6.26 6.59
C VAL A 71 1.87 7.02 7.09
N VAL A 72 0.68 6.45 6.91
CA VAL A 72 -0.56 6.92 7.53
C VAL A 72 -1.36 5.70 7.99
N ASN A 73 -1.67 5.64 9.29
CA ASN A 73 -2.42 4.51 9.85
C ASN A 73 -3.90 4.87 10.02
N LEU A 74 -4.76 4.25 9.20
CA LEU A 74 -6.21 4.48 9.22
C LEU A 74 -6.95 3.52 10.16
N GLN A 75 -6.22 2.69 10.93
CA GLN A 75 -6.82 1.72 11.82
C GLN A 75 -7.75 2.42 12.84
N ASN A 76 -8.93 1.84 13.05
CA ASN A 76 -9.98 2.33 13.95
C ASN A 76 -10.67 3.65 13.51
N MET A 77 -10.40 4.17 12.31
CA MET A 77 -11.08 5.37 11.80
C MET A 77 -12.50 5.09 11.29
N THR A 78 -12.87 3.83 11.10
CA THR A 78 -14.21 3.39 10.73
C THR A 78 -14.50 2.00 11.26
N GLU A 79 -15.78 1.63 11.27
CA GLU A 79 -16.15 0.23 11.46
C GLU A 79 -15.63 -0.62 10.30
N SER A 80 -14.89 -1.65 10.68
CA SER A 80 -14.39 -2.65 9.75
C SER A 80 -15.55 -3.39 9.07
N LEU A 81 -15.51 -3.47 7.73
CA LEU A 81 -16.42 -4.34 6.98
C LEU A 81 -16.00 -5.82 7.09
N VAL A 82 -14.87 -6.11 7.76
CA VAL A 82 -14.40 -7.48 7.97
C VAL A 82 -15.41 -8.25 8.81
N ASN A 83 -15.92 -9.35 8.26
CA ASN A 83 -16.96 -10.21 8.85
C ASN A 83 -18.32 -9.52 9.08
N LYS A 84 -18.58 -8.35 8.47
CA LYS A 84 -19.88 -7.68 8.48
C LYS A 84 -20.77 -8.03 7.27
N TRP A 85 -20.26 -8.87 6.37
CA TRP A 85 -21.03 -9.42 5.24
C TRP A 85 -21.93 -10.56 5.73
N ASP A 86 -23.06 -10.21 6.34
CA ASP A 86 -24.09 -11.14 6.76
C ASP A 86 -25.33 -11.07 5.86
N VAL A 87 -26.33 -11.92 6.14
CA VAL A 87 -27.60 -11.93 5.39
C VAL A 87 -28.34 -10.59 5.53
N THR A 88 -28.19 -9.91 6.67
CA THR A 88 -28.78 -8.58 6.91
C THR A 88 -28.21 -7.55 5.94
N PHE A 89 -26.89 -7.49 5.82
CA PHE A 89 -26.19 -6.61 4.88
C PHE A 89 -26.52 -6.96 3.42
N ALA A 90 -26.59 -8.25 3.09
CA ALA A 90 -26.99 -8.69 1.76
C ALA A 90 -28.44 -8.29 1.41
N ASN A 91 -29.36 -8.35 2.37
CA ASN A 91 -30.73 -7.88 2.19
C ASN A 91 -30.81 -6.35 2.06
N GLN A 92 -29.95 -5.60 2.76
CA GLN A 92 -29.85 -4.14 2.65
C GLN A 92 -29.29 -3.69 1.30
N LEU A 93 -28.35 -4.45 0.73
CA LEU A 93 -27.86 -4.22 -0.64
C LEU A 93 -28.98 -4.37 -1.68
N GLY A 94 -29.96 -5.25 -1.43
CA GLY A 94 -31.15 -5.42 -2.25
C GLY A 94 -30.83 -5.56 -3.75
N SER A 95 -31.68 -4.96 -4.60
CA SER A 95 -31.42 -4.82 -6.05
C SER A 95 -30.72 -3.51 -6.41
N ASP A 96 -30.76 -2.52 -5.53
CA ASP A 96 -30.15 -1.21 -5.74
C ASP A 96 -28.91 -1.05 -4.85
N THR A 97 -27.76 -1.28 -5.46
CA THR A 97 -26.45 -1.19 -4.81
C THR A 97 -25.85 0.21 -4.87
N LEU A 98 -26.50 1.15 -5.57
CA LEU A 98 -25.98 2.50 -5.79
C LEU A 98 -25.73 3.26 -4.47
N PRO A 99 -26.60 3.21 -3.45
CA PRO A 99 -26.35 3.91 -2.20
C PRO A 99 -25.09 3.39 -1.48
N THR A 100 -24.90 2.07 -1.42
CA THR A 100 -23.73 1.45 -0.79
C THR A 100 -22.45 1.77 -1.56
N ALA A 101 -22.52 1.76 -2.90
CA ALA A 101 -21.38 2.14 -3.74
C ALA A 101 -21.00 3.62 -3.53
N ALA A 102 -21.99 4.52 -3.54
CA ALA A 102 -21.77 5.96 -3.39
C ALA A 102 -21.32 6.37 -1.98
N THR A 103 -21.69 5.63 -0.94
CA THR A 103 -21.38 5.97 0.46
C THR A 103 -20.18 5.19 0.99
N ILE A 104 -20.39 3.94 1.39
CA ILE A 104 -19.41 3.07 2.06
C ILE A 104 -18.18 2.82 1.18
N CYS A 105 -18.37 2.70 -0.14
CA CYS A 105 -17.27 2.50 -1.10
C CYS A 105 -16.80 3.81 -1.77
N GLY A 106 -17.47 4.93 -1.49
CA GLY A 106 -17.27 6.21 -2.18
C GLY A 106 -17.04 7.34 -1.19
N ASN A 107 -18.06 8.18 -0.97
CA ASN A 107 -17.96 9.43 -0.23
C ASN A 107 -17.37 9.28 1.19
N TYR A 108 -17.65 8.19 1.90
CA TYR A 108 -17.07 7.98 3.24
C TYR A 108 -15.56 7.76 3.20
N LEU A 109 -15.02 7.26 2.10
CA LEU A 109 -13.57 7.17 1.90
C LEU A 109 -12.93 8.56 1.76
N CYS A 110 -13.66 9.54 1.21
CA CYS A 110 -13.17 10.91 1.05
C CYS A 110 -12.92 11.61 2.39
N GLU A 111 -13.66 11.26 3.45
CA GLU A 111 -13.48 11.82 4.78
C GLU A 111 -12.07 11.55 5.35
N TYR A 112 -11.44 10.44 4.94
CA TYR A 112 -10.07 10.12 5.36
C TYR A 112 -9.03 11.08 4.77
N LEU A 113 -9.34 11.73 3.64
CA LEU A 113 -8.48 12.76 3.06
C LEU A 113 -8.41 14.00 3.96
N ALA A 114 -9.48 14.31 4.69
CA ALA A 114 -9.55 15.50 5.56
C ALA A 114 -8.80 15.33 6.89
N MET A 115 -8.35 14.12 7.23
CA MET A 115 -7.72 13.88 8.53
C MET A 115 -6.38 14.61 8.69
N PRO A 116 -6.03 15.06 9.92
CA PRO A 116 -4.78 15.77 10.16
C PRO A 116 -3.53 14.98 9.75
N GLU A 117 -3.45 13.69 10.06
CA GLU A 117 -2.29 12.84 9.70
C GLU A 117 -2.16 12.67 8.18
N MET A 118 -3.29 12.51 7.49
CA MET A 118 -3.32 12.44 6.03
C MET A 118 -2.93 13.78 5.40
N GLN A 119 -3.47 14.89 5.90
CA GLN A 119 -3.14 16.23 5.44
C GLN A 119 -1.67 16.57 5.67
N GLU A 120 -1.10 16.15 6.80
CA GLU A 120 0.32 16.30 7.11
C GLU A 120 1.17 15.54 6.09
N PHE A 121 0.83 14.28 5.82
CA PHE A 121 1.53 13.48 4.80
C PHE A 121 1.41 14.07 3.39
N ILE A 122 0.22 14.51 2.97
CA ILE A 122 -0.02 15.11 1.65
C ILE A 122 0.79 16.40 1.47
N LYS A 123 0.88 17.23 2.52
CA LYS A 123 1.61 18.50 2.46
C LYS A 123 3.12 18.30 2.57
N ASN A 124 3.55 17.24 3.26
CA ASN A 124 4.95 16.94 3.53
C ASN A 124 5.34 15.51 3.09
N PRO A 125 5.19 15.16 1.80
CA PRO A 125 5.64 13.85 1.32
C PRO A 125 7.17 13.79 1.31
N PRO A 126 7.77 12.57 1.32
CA PRO A 126 9.20 12.43 1.10
C PRO A 126 9.64 13.10 -0.21
N LYS A 127 10.73 13.87 -0.15
CA LYS A 127 11.25 14.62 -1.30
C LYS A 127 12.56 14.06 -1.83
N ASP A 128 13.28 13.29 -1.02
CA ASP A 128 14.60 12.77 -1.36
C ASP A 128 14.80 11.35 -0.75
N PRO A 129 14.68 10.28 -1.55
CA PRO A 129 14.05 10.30 -2.87
C PRO A 129 12.53 10.53 -2.76
N PRO A 130 11.90 11.15 -3.79
CA PRO A 130 10.45 11.22 -3.89
C PRO A 130 9.85 9.84 -4.18
N TYR A 131 8.52 9.75 -4.26
CA TYR A 131 7.87 8.54 -4.77
C TYR A 131 8.00 8.45 -6.29
N ASP A 132 8.43 7.28 -6.77
CA ASP A 132 8.54 6.98 -8.21
C ASP A 132 7.24 6.40 -8.77
N LEU A 133 6.44 5.76 -7.91
CA LEU A 133 5.19 5.11 -8.27
C LEU A 133 4.16 5.23 -7.14
N VAL A 134 2.91 5.50 -7.52
CA VAL A 134 1.75 5.41 -6.62
C VAL A 134 0.84 4.29 -7.12
N ILE A 135 0.52 3.35 -6.24
CA ILE A 135 -0.46 2.28 -6.47
C ILE A 135 -1.69 2.60 -5.65
N VAL A 136 -2.82 2.80 -6.32
CA VAL A 136 -4.09 3.15 -5.68
C VAL A 136 -5.13 2.10 -5.97
N GLU A 137 -5.90 1.76 -4.95
CA GLU A 137 -7.15 1.03 -5.13
C GLU A 137 -8.25 1.99 -5.59
N ILE A 138 -8.89 1.65 -6.70
CA ILE A 138 -10.07 2.36 -7.22
C ILE A 138 -11.28 1.44 -7.06
N LYS A 139 -12.38 2.00 -6.54
CA LYS A 139 -13.68 1.35 -6.41
C LYS A 139 -14.76 2.19 -7.06
#